data_AF-A0A9P6P1C0-F1
#
_entry.id   AF-A0A9P6P1C0-F1
#
_cell.length_a   1.000
_cell.length_b   1.000
_cell.length_c   1.000
_cell.angle_alpha   90.00
_cell.angle_beta   90.00
_cell.angle_gamma   90.00
#
_symmetry.space_group_name_H-M   'P 1'
#
loop_
_entity.id
_entity.type
_entity.pdbx_description
1 polymer ?
#
loop_
_entity_poly.entity_id
_entity_poly.type
_entity_poly.pdbx_seq_one_letter_code
_entity_poly.pdbx_strand_id
1 'polypeptide(L)'
;MSDVVQQMELVRSGTRALDILRNRLFDLILLDIDMPVLNGIDTARHIRHSNEYDILLHNRTVPIVAVTTNDSAEWKRIYARVGMQAHRTKYIKADSFPGPESWVLPRIAQSMIV
;
A
#
# COMPACT_ATOMS: atom_id res chain seq x y z
N MET A 1 7.35 5.42 25.24
CA MET A 1 8.13 6.09 24.18
C MET A 1 7.20 6.20 23.00
N SER A 2 6.94 7.41 22.52
CA SER A 2 5.93 7.64 21.49
C SER A 2 6.43 7.09 20.16
N ASP A 3 5.89 5.93 19.75
CA ASP A 3 6.02 5.33 18.41
C ASP A 3 5.36 6.25 17.38
N VAL A 4 6.07 7.33 17.03
CA VAL A 4 5.60 8.32 16.07
C VAL A 4 6.36 8.08 14.78
N VAL A 5 5.63 7.99 13.68
CA VAL A 5 6.20 8.00 12.32
C VAL A 5 7.09 9.23 12.19
N GLN A 6 8.41 9.02 12.08
CA GLN A 6 9.36 10.12 12.01
C GLN A 6 9.34 10.81 10.66
N GLN A 7 9.12 10.05 9.58
CA GLN A 7 9.09 10.56 8.21
C GLN A 7 8.14 9.71 7.36
N MET A 8 7.38 10.36 6.48
CA MET A 8 6.43 9.72 5.60
C MET A 8 6.54 10.33 4.20
N GLU A 9 6.55 9.50 3.16
CA GLU A 9 6.63 9.96 1.77
C GLU A 9 5.49 9.39 0.93
N LEU A 10 4.59 10.28 0.50
CA LEU A 10 3.36 9.91 -0.19
C LEU A 10 3.54 10.01 -1.71
N VAL A 11 3.22 8.92 -2.40
CA VAL A 11 3.18 8.88 -3.86
C VAL A 11 1.84 8.38 -4.38
N ARG A 12 1.56 8.72 -5.64
CA ARG A 12 0.29 8.44 -6.31
C ARG A 12 0.40 7.41 -7.46
N SER A 13 1.56 6.76 -7.60
CA SER A 13 1.84 5.80 -8.67
C SER A 13 2.85 4.75 -8.20
N GLY A 14 2.66 3.50 -8.60
CA GLY A 14 3.62 2.41 -8.38
C GLY A 14 4.99 2.70 -9.00
N THR A 15 5.04 3.35 -10.17
CA THR A 15 6.32 3.70 -10.81
C THR A 15 7.14 4.69 -9.97
N ARG A 16 6.47 5.66 -9.34
CA ARG A 16 7.12 6.64 -8.47
C ARG A 16 7.51 6.01 -7.12
N ALA A 17 6.75 5.03 -6.65
CA ALA A 17 7.13 4.23 -5.48
C ALA A 17 8.47 3.51 -5.74
N LEU A 18 8.60 2.83 -6.87
CA LEU A 18 9.84 2.14 -7.27
C LEU A 18 11.02 3.11 -7.41
N ASP A 19 10.78 4.30 -7.98
CA ASP A 19 11.78 5.37 -8.11
C ASP A 19 12.28 5.91 -6.76
N ILE A 20 11.44 5.93 -5.74
CA ILE A 20 11.85 6.36 -4.40
C ILE A 20 12.57 5.24 -3.66
N LEU A 21 12.09 4.00 -3.78
CA LEU A 21 12.66 2.81 -3.14
C LEU A 21 14.05 2.43 -3.68
N ARG A 22 14.50 2.98 -4.81
CA ARG A 22 15.89 2.84 -5.28
C ARG A 22 16.85 3.86 -4.63
N ASN A 23 16.32 4.93 -4.04
CA ASN A 23 17.11 6.08 -3.58
C ASN A 23 17.03 6.32 -2.07
N ARG A 24 16.01 5.77 -1.40
CA ARG A 24 15.72 6.04 0.02
C ARG A 24 15.33 4.75 0.74
N LEU A 25 15.64 4.67 2.03
CA LEU A 25 15.31 3.53 2.88
C LEU A 25 13.98 3.77 3.59
N PHE A 26 13.21 2.70 3.76
CA PHE A 26 11.91 2.72 4.44
C PHE A 26 11.80 1.52 5.36
N ASP A 27 11.20 1.66 6.52
CA ASP A 27 10.99 0.55 7.46
C ASP A 27 9.64 -0.14 7.28
N LEU A 28 8.73 0.46 6.51
CA LEU A 28 7.39 -0.04 6.22
C LEU A 28 6.95 0.47 4.85
N ILE A 29 6.26 -0.39 4.08
CA ILE A 29 5.62 0.00 2.82
C ILE A 29 4.10 -0.20 2.95
N LEU A 30 3.31 0.88 2.89
CA LEU A 30 1.86 0.77 2.65
C LEU A 30 1.62 0.85 1.15
N LEU A 31 0.96 -0.15 0.57
CA LEU A 31 0.80 -0.22 -0.87
C LEU A 31 -0.64 -0.37 -1.28
N ASP A 32 -1.16 0.68 -1.92
CA ASP A 32 -2.48 0.67 -2.52
C ASP A 32 -2.54 -0.35 -3.68
N ILE A 33 -3.49 -1.27 -3.63
CA ILE A 33 -3.71 -2.27 -4.70
C ILE A 33 -4.33 -1.63 -5.94
N ASP A 34 -5.26 -0.70 -5.74
CA ASP A 34 -6.09 -0.09 -6.77
C ASP A 34 -5.45 1.19 -7.30
N MET A 35 -4.26 1.08 -7.89
CA MET A 35 -3.53 2.19 -8.52
C MET A 35 -3.64 2.17 -10.05
N PRO A 36 -3.72 3.35 -10.71
CA PRO A 36 -3.68 3.43 -12.17
C PRO A 36 -2.27 3.12 -12.72
N VAL A 37 -2.22 2.66 -13.97
CA VAL A 37 -0.99 2.33 -14.73
C VAL A 37 -0.21 1.12 -14.19
N LEU A 38 0.32 1.19 -12.97
CA LEU A 38 1.00 0.08 -12.30
C LEU A 38 0.30 -0.21 -10.97
N ASN A 39 -0.40 -1.34 -10.91
CA ASN A 39 -1.17 -1.71 -9.72
C ASN A 39 -0.24 -2.12 -8.56
N GLY A 40 -0.79 -2.23 -7.35
CA GLY A 40 -0.01 -2.58 -6.16
C GLY A 40 0.55 -4.00 -6.18
N ILE A 41 -0.08 -4.94 -6.89
CA ILE A 41 0.41 -6.33 -7.01
C ILE A 41 1.71 -6.37 -7.81
N ASP A 42 1.70 -5.74 -8.98
CA ASP A 42 2.87 -5.66 -9.86
C ASP A 42 3.97 -4.84 -9.20
N THR A 43 3.62 -3.73 -8.55
CA THR A 43 4.57 -2.93 -7.77
C THR A 43 5.28 -3.78 -6.70
N ALA A 44 4.55 -4.57 -5.91
CA ALA A 44 5.17 -5.45 -4.91
C ALA A 44 6.04 -6.53 -5.55
N ARG A 45 5.62 -7.07 -6.70
CA ARG A 45 6.43 -8.03 -7.46
C ARG A 45 7.75 -7.41 -7.90
N HIS A 46 7.75 -6.16 -8.36
CA HIS A 46 8.97 -5.45 -8.73
C HIS A 46 9.87 -5.22 -7.50
N ILE A 47 9.31 -4.80 -6.37
CA ILE A 47 10.06 -4.60 -5.12
C ILE A 47 10.75 -5.90 -4.66
N ARG A 48 10.05 -7.04 -4.70
CA ARG A 48 10.58 -8.31 -4.19
C ARG A 48 11.48 -9.03 -5.19
N HIS A 49 11.04 -9.15 -6.44
CA HIS A 49 11.56 -10.17 -7.35
C HIS A 49 12.19 -9.62 -8.63
N SER A 50 12.00 -8.33 -8.95
CA SER A 50 12.59 -7.77 -10.17
C SER A 50 13.98 -7.20 -9.92
N ASN A 51 14.80 -7.22 -10.97
CA ASN A 51 16.06 -6.46 -11.06
C ASN A 51 15.94 -5.31 -12.08
N GLU A 52 14.73 -5.05 -12.59
CA GLU A 52 14.44 -3.95 -13.53
C GLU A 52 14.52 -2.58 -12.85
N TYR A 53 14.19 -2.55 -11.56
CA TYR A 53 14.33 -1.38 -10.72
C TYR A 53 15.42 -1.72 -9.71
N ASP A 54 16.48 -0.91 -9.64
CA ASP A 54 17.59 -1.06 -8.70
C ASP A 54 17.15 -0.75 -7.25
N ILE A 55 16.13 -1.45 -6.77
CA ILE A 55 15.55 -1.28 -5.44
C ILE A 55 16.61 -1.64 -4.40
N LEU A 56 16.80 -0.75 -3.43
CA LEU A 56 17.76 -0.94 -2.35
C LEU A 56 17.45 -2.24 -1.61
N LEU A 57 18.48 -3.03 -1.32
CA LEU A 57 18.34 -4.36 -0.72
C LEU A 57 17.49 -4.35 0.56
N HIS A 58 17.64 -3.32 1.40
CA HIS A 58 16.81 -3.09 2.58
C HIS A 58 15.32 -3.05 2.24
N ASN A 59 14.92 -2.25 1.24
CA ASN A 59 13.52 -2.12 0.82
C ASN A 59 12.94 -3.41 0.25
N ARG A 60 13.79 -4.33 -0.24
CA ARG A 60 13.35 -5.65 -0.74
C ARG A 60 12.90 -6.58 0.39
N THR A 61 13.27 -6.34 1.65
CA THR A 61 12.86 -7.16 2.80
C THR A 61 11.85 -6.47 3.72
N VAL A 62 11.68 -5.16 3.57
CA VAL A 62 10.77 -4.33 4.37
C VAL A 62 9.32 -4.78 4.25
N PRO A 63 8.55 -4.88 5.34
CA PRO A 63 7.15 -5.31 5.29
C PRO A 63 6.31 -4.46 4.33
N ILE A 64 5.58 -5.12 3.43
CA ILE A 64 4.58 -4.49 2.56
C ILE A 64 3.18 -4.84 3.09
N VAL A 65 2.38 -3.83 3.36
CA VAL A 65 0.98 -3.95 3.76
C VAL A 65 0.09 -3.49 2.61
N ALA A 66 -0.69 -4.41 2.05
CA ALA A 66 -1.66 -4.10 1.01
C ALA A 66 -2.78 -3.21 1.57
N VAL A 67 -3.12 -2.14 0.87
CA VAL A 67 -4.29 -1.30 1.14
C VAL A 67 -5.28 -1.52 0.01
N THR A 68 -6.39 -2.20 0.27
CA THR A 68 -7.25 -2.76 -0.79
C THR A 68 -8.73 -2.55 -0.51
N THR A 69 -9.56 -2.57 -1.55
CA THR A 69 -11.02 -2.67 -1.42
C THR A 69 -11.54 -4.13 -1.37
N ASN A 70 -10.69 -5.12 -1.63
CA ASN A 70 -11.06 -6.54 -1.69
C ASN A 70 -10.29 -7.39 -0.68
N ASP A 71 -10.99 -8.01 0.26
CA ASP A 71 -10.41 -8.83 1.33
C ASP A 71 -10.80 -10.31 1.24
N SER A 72 -11.28 -10.76 0.08
CA SER A 72 -11.64 -12.17 -0.09
C SER A 72 -10.41 -13.08 0.01
N ALA A 73 -10.65 -14.36 0.34
CA ALA A 73 -9.59 -15.34 0.54
C ALA A 73 -8.69 -15.54 -0.69
N GLU A 74 -9.22 -15.35 -1.89
CA GLU A 74 -8.46 -15.40 -3.14
C GLU A 74 -7.42 -14.26 -3.21
N TRP A 75 -7.85 -13.04 -2.92
CA TRP A 75 -6.96 -11.87 -2.92
C TRP A 75 -5.88 -11.97 -1.86
N LYS A 76 -6.18 -12.49 -0.67
CA LYS A 76 -5.16 -12.76 0.36
C LYS A 76 -4.06 -13.70 -0.13
N ARG A 77 -4.41 -14.73 -0.93
CA ARG A 77 -3.42 -15.64 -1.52
C ARG A 77 -2.55 -14.93 -2.56
N ILE A 78 -3.14 -14.01 -3.33
CA ILE A 78 -2.39 -13.19 -4.30
C ILE A 78 -1.39 -12.30 -3.57
N TYR A 79 -1.82 -11.57 -2.52
CA TYR A 79 -0.95 -10.71 -1.72
C TYR A 79 0.23 -11.49 -1.13
N ALA A 80 -0.03 -12.64 -0.53
CA ALA A 80 1.02 -13.49 0.02
C ALA A 80 2.02 -13.96 -1.05
N ARG A 81 1.54 -14.32 -2.25
CA ARG A 81 2.39 -14.80 -3.35
C ARG A 81 3.34 -13.73 -3.89
N VAL A 82 2.95 -12.46 -3.86
CA VAL A 82 3.81 -11.34 -4.29
C VAL A 82 4.64 -10.75 -3.16
N GLY A 83 4.66 -11.40 -1.99
CA GLY A 83 5.54 -11.06 -0.88
C GLY A 83 5.05 -9.89 -0.01
N MET A 84 3.72 -9.68 0.07
CA MET A 84 3.08 -8.80 1.05
C MET A 84 2.80 -9.55 2.34
N GLN A 85 3.06 -8.89 3.48
CA GLN A 85 2.98 -9.50 4.81
C GLN A 85 1.60 -9.32 5.46
N ALA A 86 0.87 -8.27 5.10
CA ALA A 86 -0.45 -7.99 5.63
C ALA A 86 -1.34 -7.27 4.61
N HIS A 87 -2.62 -7.15 4.92
CA HIS A 87 -3.57 -6.32 4.18
C HIS A 87 -4.48 -5.55 5.13
N ARG A 88 -4.96 -4.40 4.65
CA ARG A 88 -5.93 -3.52 5.29
C ARG A 88 -6.97 -3.12 4.25
N THR A 89 -8.24 -3.29 4.60
CA THR A 89 -9.35 -2.84 3.78
C THR A 89 -9.46 -1.32 3.85
N LYS A 90 -9.41 -0.66 2.70
CA LYS A 90 -9.99 0.66 2.53
C LYS A 90 -11.47 0.52 2.84
N TYR A 91 -11.96 1.38 3.73
CA TYR A 91 -13.30 1.41 4.33
C TYR A 91 -14.46 0.75 3.55
N ILE A 92 -15.34 0.15 4.36
CA ILE A 92 -16.52 -0.68 4.05
C ILE A 92 -17.41 -0.05 2.95
N LYS A 93 -17.99 -0.91 2.09
CA LYS A 93 -18.97 -0.55 1.05
C LYS A 93 -20.05 0.41 1.58
N ALA A 94 -20.42 1.38 0.75
CA ALA A 94 -21.49 2.36 1.00
C ALA A 94 -22.85 1.69 1.34
N ASP A 95 -23.04 0.44 0.95
CA ASP A 95 -24.26 -0.34 1.18
C ASP A 95 -24.51 -0.65 2.68
N SER A 96 -23.53 -0.36 3.54
CA SER A 96 -23.63 -0.46 5.01
C SER A 96 -23.72 0.90 5.71
N PHE A 97 -23.85 2.01 4.97
CA PHE A 97 -23.94 3.36 5.55
C PHE A 97 -25.37 3.68 6.02
N PRO A 98 -25.57 4.06 7.30
CA PRO A 98 -26.82 4.68 7.74
C PRO A 98 -27.02 6.04 7.05
N GLY A 99 -28.28 6.48 6.97
CA GLY A 99 -28.72 7.63 6.20
C GLY A 99 -28.05 8.98 6.54
N PRO A 100 -28.35 10.03 5.74
CA PRO A 100 -27.80 11.39 5.85
C PRO A 100 -27.85 12.00 7.26
N GLU A 101 -28.73 11.52 8.14
CA GLU A 101 -28.86 11.97 9.53
C GLU A 101 -27.69 11.57 10.47
N SER A 102 -26.81 10.66 10.06
CA SER A 102 -25.73 10.11 10.91
C SER A 102 -24.33 10.69 10.66
N TRP A 103 -24.24 11.77 9.87
CA TRP A 103 -22.97 12.23 9.31
C TRP A 103 -22.17 13.09 10.30
N VAL A 104 -21.01 12.58 10.71
CA VAL A 104 -19.84 13.38 11.12
C VAL A 104 -18.66 12.90 10.26
N LEU A 105 -18.31 13.64 9.21
CA LEU A 105 -17.23 13.25 8.30
C LEU A 105 -15.89 13.88 8.70
N PRO A 106 -14.84 13.09 8.97
CA PRO A 106 -13.48 13.52 8.70
C PRO A 106 -13.19 13.25 7.21
N ARG A 107 -13.05 14.33 6.43
CA ARG A 107 -12.43 14.28 5.10
C ARG A 107 -10.96 13.86 5.27
N ILE A 108 -10.58 12.62 4.93
CA ILE A 108 -9.17 12.31 4.74
C ILE A 108 -8.94 11.48 3.46
N ALA A 109 -8.50 12.23 2.46
CA ALA A 109 -7.53 11.98 1.39
C ALA A 109 -7.26 10.54 0.89
N GLN A 110 -7.43 10.41 -0.43
CA GLN A 110 -6.82 9.39 -1.28
C GLN A 110 -5.28 9.41 -1.21
N SER A 111 -4.72 8.21 -1.44
CA SER A 111 -3.31 7.86 -1.60
C SER A 111 -2.50 7.87 -0.31
N MET A 112 -1.90 6.73 0.05
CA MET A 112 -0.83 6.70 1.04
C MET A 112 0.09 5.52 0.78
N ILE A 113 1.31 5.83 0.39
CA ILE A 113 2.47 5.02 0.71
C ILE A 113 3.04 5.61 2.00
N VAL A 114 3.21 4.77 3.02
CA VAL A 114 4.31 4.95 3.98
C VAL A 114 5.44 4.14 3.42
#